data_AF-A0A9P7N4M2-F1
#
_entry.id   AF-A0A9P7N4M2-F1
#
_cell.length_a   1.000
_cell.length_b   1.000
_cell.length_c   1.000
_cell.angle_alpha   90.00
_cell.angle_beta   90.00
_cell.angle_gamma   90.00
#
_symmetry.space_group_name_H-M   'P 1'
#
loop_
_entity.id
_entity.type
_entity.pdbx_description
1 polymer ?
#
loop_
_entity_poly.entity_id
_entity_poly.type
_entity_poly.pdbx_seq_one_letter_code
_entity_poly.pdbx_strand_id
1 'polypeptide(L)'
;RKAPDEEFQPIMDSIHARAAEQALDPIVTSTDVFMTAVCWVGSKSLSHVLACIDRTKTRLMDAGSSSPAARAQIISSVMNYWSAHPGIALSIIEKLLNYSILTPLSIVDWTLGATIPINGAQGGAALGQSHMFELITNTATKVSARVRQLLTSPDADQETRDKEIAFMRDLFRAINDALASWASGSKDQLMEDGDGSSDREAMIRRWGQRWQRVFQRLAAIEETFVVEAKTGRWAVLPKAEDVDSEQAKQAKDNAVALSDPAMQD
;
A
#
# COMPACT_ATOMS: atom_id res chain seq x y z
N ARG A 1 4.70 -25.30 -19.03
CA ARG A 1 3.33 -25.50 -19.58
C ARG A 1 2.40 -24.59 -18.79
N LYS A 2 1.45 -23.90 -19.41
CA LYS A 2 0.46 -23.09 -18.67
C LYS A 2 -0.59 -24.04 -18.11
N ALA A 3 -0.68 -24.15 -16.79
CA ALA A 3 -1.72 -24.93 -16.12
C ALA A 3 -2.88 -23.98 -15.76
N PRO A 4 -4.15 -24.40 -15.89
CA PRO A 4 -5.31 -23.69 -15.36
C PRO A 4 -5.31 -23.71 -13.83
N ASP A 5 -5.99 -22.75 -13.21
CA ASP A 5 -6.08 -22.62 -11.75
C ASP A 5 -6.61 -23.87 -11.05
N GLU A 6 -7.46 -24.64 -11.74
CA GLU A 6 -8.03 -25.92 -11.27
C GLU A 6 -6.96 -27.01 -11.06
N GLU A 7 -5.91 -27.02 -11.88
CA GLU A 7 -4.80 -27.98 -11.73
C GLU A 7 -3.91 -27.65 -10.51
N PHE A 8 -3.99 -26.43 -9.97
CA PHE A 8 -3.23 -26.04 -8.77
C PHE A 8 -3.94 -26.42 -7.47
N GLN A 9 -5.28 -26.51 -7.46
CA GLN A 9 -6.03 -26.73 -6.23
C GLN A 9 -5.64 -28.02 -5.49
N PRO A 10 -5.46 -29.18 -6.15
CA PRO A 10 -5.04 -30.41 -5.47
C PRO A 10 -3.65 -30.30 -4.81
N ILE A 11 -2.75 -29.52 -5.41
CA ILE A 11 -1.41 -29.29 -4.87
C ILE A 11 -1.52 -28.42 -3.61
N MET A 12 -2.36 -27.39 -3.64
CA MET A 12 -2.60 -26.52 -2.50
C MET A 12 -3.25 -27.28 -1.34
N ASP A 13 -4.25 -28.14 -1.63
CA ASP A 13 -4.90 -28.97 -0.63
C ASP A 13 -3.92 -29.96 0.02
N SER A 14 -3.00 -30.52 -0.77
CA SER A 14 -1.90 -31.36 -0.26
C SER A 14 -0.96 -30.58 0.66
N ILE A 15 -0.62 -29.33 0.33
CA ILE A 15 0.19 -28.47 1.19
C ILE A 15 -0.55 -28.14 2.49
N HIS A 16 -1.85 -27.84 2.42
CA HIS A 16 -2.68 -27.57 3.60
C HIS A 16 -2.70 -28.75 4.56
N ALA A 17 -2.93 -29.97 4.05
CA ALA A 17 -2.93 -31.17 4.85
C ALA A 17 -1.58 -31.38 5.56
N ARG A 18 -0.47 -31.24 4.82
CA ARG A 18 0.88 -31.39 5.38
C ARG A 18 1.24 -30.30 6.38
N ALA A 19 0.79 -29.07 6.17
CA ALA A 19 0.99 -27.98 7.12
C ALA A 19 0.25 -28.27 8.44
N ALA A 20 -1.00 -28.74 8.35
CA ALA A 20 -1.79 -29.12 9.53
C ALA A 20 -1.14 -30.30 10.30
N GLU A 21 -0.61 -31.31 9.60
CA GLU A 21 0.14 -32.41 10.21
C GLU A 21 1.39 -31.95 10.98
N GLN A 22 2.01 -30.86 10.54
CA GLN A 22 3.20 -30.26 11.16
C GLN A 22 2.86 -29.18 12.19
N ALA A 23 1.57 -29.01 12.54
CA ALA A 23 1.09 -27.94 13.41
C ALA A 23 1.47 -26.53 12.94
N LEU A 24 1.59 -26.33 11.63
CA LEU A 24 1.75 -25.04 10.97
C LEU A 24 0.39 -24.49 10.54
N ASP A 25 0.28 -23.16 10.43
CA ASP A 25 -0.91 -22.51 9.85
C ASP A 25 -1.03 -22.86 8.36
N PRO A 26 -2.06 -23.60 7.93
CA PRO A 26 -2.19 -24.05 6.54
C PRO A 26 -2.27 -22.90 5.53
N ILE A 27 -2.96 -21.82 5.87
CA ILE A 27 -3.15 -20.67 4.97
C ILE A 27 -1.83 -19.93 4.81
N VAL A 28 -1.13 -19.66 5.92
CA VAL A 28 0.17 -18.98 5.88
C VAL A 28 1.20 -19.83 5.13
N THR A 29 1.34 -21.11 5.47
CA THR A 29 2.33 -21.99 4.82
C THR A 29 2.07 -22.16 3.32
N SER A 30 0.82 -22.36 2.92
CA SER A 30 0.49 -22.49 1.50
C SER A 30 0.67 -21.18 0.73
N THR A 31 0.37 -20.04 1.36
CA THR A 31 0.63 -18.71 0.79
C THR A 31 2.12 -18.50 0.56
N ASP A 32 2.96 -18.92 1.51
CA ASP A 32 4.41 -18.83 1.38
C ASP A 32 4.94 -19.66 0.20
N VAL A 33 4.55 -20.94 0.14
CA VAL A 33 4.94 -21.85 -0.93
C VAL A 33 4.50 -21.29 -2.29
N PHE A 34 3.25 -20.82 -2.38
CA PHE A 34 2.69 -20.28 -3.61
C PHE A 34 3.40 -19.01 -4.07
N MET A 35 3.54 -18.01 -3.20
CA MET A 35 4.18 -16.75 -3.55
C MET A 35 5.65 -16.93 -3.90
N THR A 36 6.36 -17.79 -3.16
CA THR A 36 7.75 -18.16 -3.46
C THR A 36 7.86 -18.84 -4.83
N ALA A 37 6.95 -19.75 -5.18
CA ALA A 37 6.92 -20.37 -6.51
C ALA A 37 6.66 -19.35 -7.62
N VAL A 38 5.75 -18.38 -7.40
CA VAL A 38 5.50 -17.27 -8.36
C VAL A 38 6.77 -16.45 -8.59
N CYS A 39 7.48 -16.07 -7.51
CA CYS A 39 8.76 -15.37 -7.61
C CYS A 39 9.81 -16.18 -8.35
N TRP A 40 9.89 -17.49 -8.07
CA TRP A 40 10.85 -18.39 -8.71
C TRP A 40 10.62 -18.54 -10.21
N VAL A 41 9.39 -18.85 -10.63
CA VAL A 41 9.03 -18.96 -12.05
C VAL A 41 9.23 -17.61 -12.77
N GLY A 42 9.01 -16.50 -12.06
CA GLY A 42 9.17 -15.14 -12.57
C GLY A 42 10.61 -14.60 -12.55
N SER A 43 11.58 -15.33 -12.01
CA SER A 43 12.90 -14.80 -11.64
C SER A 43 13.78 -14.31 -12.78
N LYS A 44 13.42 -14.62 -14.04
CA LYS A 44 14.17 -14.21 -15.24
C LYS A 44 14.27 -12.69 -15.41
N SER A 45 13.20 -11.94 -15.11
CA SER A 45 13.21 -10.48 -15.10
C SER A 45 12.00 -9.93 -14.35
N LEU A 46 12.05 -8.64 -13.98
CA LEU A 46 10.89 -7.95 -13.38
C LEU A 46 9.62 -8.13 -14.22
N SER A 47 9.71 -8.02 -15.54
CA SER A 47 8.57 -8.20 -16.45
C SER A 47 7.98 -9.63 -16.36
N HIS A 48 8.81 -10.65 -16.18
CA HIS A 48 8.35 -12.04 -16.07
C HIS A 48 7.60 -12.27 -14.76
N VAL A 49 8.14 -11.81 -13.62
CA VAL A 49 7.45 -11.96 -12.33
C VAL A 49 6.14 -11.18 -12.29
N LEU A 50 6.09 -9.96 -12.84
CA LEU A 50 4.83 -9.20 -12.96
C LEU A 50 3.80 -9.95 -13.81
N ALA A 51 4.21 -10.56 -14.92
CA ALA A 51 3.32 -11.38 -15.74
C ALA A 51 2.85 -12.67 -15.02
N CYS A 52 3.66 -13.24 -14.12
CA CYS A 52 3.23 -14.36 -13.29
C CYS A 52 2.22 -13.92 -12.22
N ILE A 53 2.43 -12.77 -11.60
CA ILE A 53 1.48 -12.15 -10.65
C ILE A 53 0.14 -11.87 -11.34
N ASP A 54 0.16 -11.28 -12.54
CA ASP A 54 -1.07 -10.97 -13.29
C ASP A 54 -1.94 -12.21 -13.55
N ARG A 55 -1.31 -13.36 -13.80
CA ARG A 55 -2.00 -14.63 -14.02
C ARG A 55 -2.56 -15.24 -12.73
N THR A 56 -1.94 -14.96 -11.60
CA THR A 56 -2.26 -15.56 -10.29
C THR A 56 -2.99 -14.59 -9.35
N LYS A 57 -3.34 -13.40 -9.85
CA LYS A 57 -3.86 -12.29 -9.05
C LYS A 57 -5.10 -12.66 -8.22
N THR A 58 -6.02 -13.45 -8.79
CA THR A 58 -7.28 -13.81 -8.13
C THR A 58 -6.97 -14.65 -6.88
N ARG A 59 -6.14 -15.68 -7.03
CA ARG A 59 -5.71 -16.53 -5.91
C ARG A 59 -4.93 -15.75 -4.84
N LEU A 60 -4.08 -14.81 -5.24
CA LEU A 60 -3.37 -13.94 -4.30
C LEU A 60 -4.33 -13.00 -3.55
N MET A 61 -5.37 -12.51 -4.21
CA MET A 61 -6.41 -11.68 -3.61
C MET A 61 -7.27 -12.49 -2.62
N ASP A 62 -7.62 -13.73 -2.97
CA ASP A 62 -8.35 -14.63 -2.07
C ASP A 62 -7.51 -14.97 -0.82
N ALA A 63 -6.22 -15.28 -1.00
CA ALA A 63 -5.31 -15.50 0.12
C ALA A 63 -5.16 -14.23 0.99
N GLY A 64 -4.94 -13.06 0.38
CA GLY A 64 -4.76 -11.79 1.08
C GLY A 64 -6.02 -11.31 1.80
N SER A 65 -7.23 -11.66 1.32
CA SER A 65 -8.49 -11.35 1.99
C SER A 65 -8.82 -12.33 3.13
N SER A 66 -8.29 -13.55 3.07
CA SER A 66 -8.53 -14.60 4.07
C SER A 66 -8.00 -14.24 5.45
N SER A 67 -6.79 -13.67 5.55
CA SER A 67 -6.24 -13.23 6.83
C SER A 67 -5.16 -12.15 6.73
N PRO A 68 -4.98 -11.30 7.75
CA PRO A 68 -3.83 -10.38 7.83
C PRO A 68 -2.48 -11.11 7.82
N ALA A 69 -2.41 -12.31 8.42
CA ALA A 69 -1.21 -13.13 8.44
C ALA A 69 -0.80 -13.59 7.03
N ALA A 70 -1.77 -13.93 6.16
CA ALA A 70 -1.50 -14.25 4.77
C ALA A 70 -0.93 -13.06 3.99
N ARG A 71 -1.43 -11.83 4.19
CA ARG A 71 -0.86 -10.62 3.57
C ARG A 71 0.58 -10.39 4.02
N ALA A 72 0.83 -10.50 5.32
CA ALA A 72 2.19 -10.40 5.86
C ALA A 72 3.11 -11.48 5.27
N GLN A 73 2.60 -12.71 5.11
CA GLN A 73 3.36 -13.78 4.49
C GLN A 73 3.71 -13.47 3.04
N ILE A 74 2.78 -12.95 2.24
CA ILE A 74 3.05 -12.53 0.85
C ILE A 74 4.22 -11.55 0.83
N ILE A 75 4.23 -10.55 1.72
CA ILE A 75 5.32 -9.58 1.83
C ILE A 75 6.63 -10.28 2.21
N SER A 76 6.62 -11.14 3.23
CA SER A 76 7.80 -11.90 3.65
C SER A 76 8.37 -12.77 2.52
N SER A 77 7.55 -13.51 1.80
CA SER A 77 7.99 -14.37 0.69
C SER A 77 8.65 -13.56 -0.42
N VAL A 78 8.07 -12.40 -0.78
CA VAL A 78 8.67 -11.50 -1.78
C VAL A 78 10.02 -10.95 -1.31
N MET A 79 10.06 -10.41 -0.09
CA MET A 79 11.26 -9.76 0.46
C MET A 79 12.39 -10.75 0.70
N ASN A 80 12.08 -11.96 1.18
CA ASN A 80 13.07 -13.00 1.41
C ASN A 80 13.62 -13.54 0.08
N TYR A 81 12.75 -13.84 -0.88
CA TYR A 81 13.18 -14.34 -2.19
C TYR A 81 14.07 -13.34 -2.93
N TRP A 82 13.69 -12.06 -2.93
CA TRP A 82 14.42 -10.98 -3.60
C TRP A 82 15.37 -10.21 -2.68
N SER A 83 15.81 -10.82 -1.58
CA SER A 83 16.68 -10.18 -0.57
C SER A 83 17.99 -9.61 -1.14
N ALA A 84 18.58 -10.27 -2.16
CA ALA A 84 19.77 -9.77 -2.87
C ALA A 84 19.47 -8.60 -3.83
N HIS A 85 18.20 -8.36 -4.17
CA HIS A 85 17.74 -7.35 -5.11
C HIS A 85 16.51 -6.60 -4.57
N PRO A 86 16.66 -5.85 -3.46
CA PRO A 86 15.53 -5.23 -2.76
C PRO A 86 14.70 -4.30 -3.65
N GLY A 87 15.29 -3.61 -4.63
CA GLY A 87 14.54 -2.79 -5.58
C GLY A 87 13.49 -3.57 -6.39
N ILE A 88 13.80 -4.82 -6.78
CA ILE A 88 12.82 -5.69 -7.46
C ILE A 88 11.70 -6.07 -6.49
N ALA A 89 12.04 -6.38 -5.24
CA ALA A 89 11.06 -6.69 -4.20
C ALA A 89 10.08 -5.52 -3.98
N LEU A 90 10.60 -4.28 -3.90
CA LEU A 90 9.78 -3.07 -3.76
C LEU A 90 8.85 -2.87 -4.97
N SER A 91 9.35 -3.04 -6.20
CA SER A 91 8.50 -2.95 -7.40
C SER A 91 7.37 -4.00 -7.41
N ILE A 92 7.65 -5.21 -6.93
CA ILE A 92 6.64 -6.26 -6.80
C ILE A 92 5.59 -5.87 -5.75
N ILE A 93 6.01 -5.43 -4.57
CA ILE A 93 5.09 -5.01 -3.50
C ILE A 93 4.21 -3.84 -3.96
N GLU A 94 4.79 -2.87 -4.67
CA GLU A 94 4.04 -1.76 -5.25
C GLU A 94 2.95 -2.25 -6.23
N LYS A 95 3.27 -3.24 -7.06
CA LYS A 95 2.30 -3.88 -7.95
C LYS A 95 1.19 -4.58 -7.17
N LEU A 96 1.52 -5.29 -6.09
CA LEU A 96 0.53 -5.96 -5.25
C LEU A 96 -0.40 -4.96 -4.54
N LEU A 97 0.12 -3.78 -4.15
CA LEU A 97 -0.70 -2.66 -3.66
C LEU A 97 -1.62 -2.10 -4.75
N ASN A 98 -1.17 -2.00 -6.00
CA ASN A 98 -2.01 -1.57 -7.13
C ASN A 98 -3.19 -2.51 -7.37
N TYR A 99 -3.03 -3.79 -7.04
CA TYR A 99 -4.09 -4.79 -7.14
C TYR A 99 -4.92 -4.95 -5.88
N SER A 100 -4.66 -4.15 -4.84
CA SER A 100 -5.31 -4.29 -3.52
C SER A 100 -5.18 -5.69 -2.90
N ILE A 101 -4.17 -6.47 -3.34
CA ILE A 101 -3.80 -7.75 -2.72
C ILE A 101 -3.16 -7.46 -1.35
N LEU A 102 -2.34 -6.41 -1.31
CA LEU A 102 -1.80 -5.82 -0.10
C LEU A 102 -2.52 -4.51 0.19
N THR A 103 -2.50 -4.10 1.45
CA THR A 103 -3.00 -2.80 1.91
C THR A 103 -1.86 -1.94 2.44
N PRO A 104 -1.94 -0.61 2.34
CA PRO A 104 -0.96 0.29 2.96
C PRO A 104 -0.72 0.00 4.44
N LEU A 105 -1.77 -0.26 5.22
CA LEU A 105 -1.64 -0.62 6.64
C LEU A 105 -0.90 -1.95 6.84
N SER A 106 -1.17 -2.98 6.01
CA SER A 106 -0.41 -4.24 6.11
C SER A 106 1.09 -4.08 5.84
N ILE A 107 1.50 -3.09 5.02
CA ILE A 107 2.92 -2.76 4.83
C ILE A 107 3.50 -2.19 6.13
N VAL A 108 2.80 -1.24 6.75
CA VAL A 108 3.22 -0.61 8.01
C VAL A 108 3.32 -1.64 9.13
N ASP A 109 2.30 -2.49 9.28
CA ASP A 109 2.26 -3.54 10.30
C ASP A 109 3.39 -4.55 10.09
N TRP A 110 3.64 -4.97 8.84
CA TRP A 110 4.69 -5.92 8.53
C TRP A 110 6.10 -5.34 8.76
N THR A 111 6.36 -4.11 8.31
CA THR A 111 7.68 -3.48 8.40
C THR A 111 8.00 -2.97 9.80
N LEU A 112 7.03 -2.36 10.50
CA LEU A 112 7.25 -1.65 11.78
C LEU A 112 6.61 -2.35 12.99
N GLY A 113 5.61 -3.21 12.78
CA GLY A 113 4.85 -3.84 13.86
C GLY A 113 5.65 -4.86 14.67
N ALA A 114 6.57 -5.60 14.05
CA ALA A 114 7.31 -6.72 14.65
C ALA A 114 6.41 -7.81 15.28
N THR A 115 5.17 -7.92 14.82
CA THR A 115 4.13 -8.79 15.42
C THR A 115 4.12 -10.22 14.88
N ILE A 116 4.90 -10.53 13.84
CA ILE A 116 4.90 -11.83 13.18
C ILE A 116 6.33 -12.41 13.22
N PRO A 117 6.54 -13.65 13.70
CA PRO A 117 7.87 -14.27 13.81
C PRO A 117 8.63 -14.38 12.48
N ILE A 118 7.89 -14.34 11.36
CA ILE A 118 8.36 -14.45 9.98
C ILE A 118 8.90 -13.11 9.46
N ASN A 119 8.81 -12.04 10.26
CA ASN A 119 9.29 -10.73 9.88
C ASN A 119 10.81 -10.68 10.02
N GLY A 120 11.51 -10.19 9.00
CA GLY A 120 12.93 -9.80 9.04
C GLY A 120 13.24 -8.63 10.00
N ALA A 121 12.36 -8.33 10.96
CA ALA A 121 12.52 -7.29 11.95
C ALA A 121 12.69 -7.92 13.35
N GLN A 122 13.78 -8.67 13.55
CA GLN A 122 14.28 -9.02 14.89
C GLN A 122 14.46 -7.74 15.72
N GLY A 123 13.47 -7.39 16.55
CA GLY A 123 13.52 -6.23 17.43
C GLY A 123 13.74 -4.90 16.72
N GLY A 124 13.11 -4.64 15.58
CA GLY A 124 13.21 -3.33 14.90
C GLY A 124 14.40 -3.17 13.95
N ALA A 125 15.10 -4.27 13.61
CA ALA A 125 16.21 -4.27 12.64
C ALA A 125 15.87 -3.64 11.27
N ALA A 126 14.61 -3.66 10.85
CA ALA A 126 14.15 -3.01 9.62
C ALA A 126 14.43 -1.49 9.60
N LEU A 127 14.47 -0.83 10.76
CA LEU A 127 14.73 0.61 10.86
C LEU A 127 16.15 1.00 10.40
N GLY A 128 17.10 0.05 10.43
CA GLY A 128 18.46 0.24 9.91
C GLY A 128 18.60 -0.03 8.42
N GLN A 129 17.54 -0.47 7.73
CA GLN A 129 17.59 -0.89 6.34
C GLN A 129 16.98 0.19 5.43
N SER A 130 17.77 0.69 4.47
CA SER A 130 17.34 1.79 3.57
C SER A 130 16.10 1.45 2.75
N HIS A 131 16.02 0.23 2.22
CA HIS A 131 14.89 -0.22 1.40
C HIS A 131 13.60 -0.38 2.21
N MET A 132 13.67 -0.58 3.53
CA MET A 132 12.50 -0.59 4.41
C MET A 132 11.96 0.82 4.64
N PHE A 133 12.85 1.81 4.74
CA PHE A 133 12.45 3.22 4.78
C PHE A 133 11.76 3.62 3.47
N GLU A 134 12.35 3.21 2.34
CA GLU A 134 11.81 3.44 1.01
C GLU A 134 10.42 2.81 0.85
N LEU A 135 10.22 1.56 1.29
CA LEU A 135 8.93 0.89 1.24
C LEU A 135 7.81 1.70 1.92
N ILE A 136 8.05 2.17 3.16
CA ILE A 136 7.06 2.96 3.92
C ILE A 136 6.86 4.33 3.27
N THR A 137 7.94 4.97 2.81
CA THR A 137 7.87 6.28 2.15
C THR A 137 7.09 6.22 0.83
N ASN A 138 7.33 5.20 0.01
CA ASN A 138 6.62 4.99 -1.26
C ASN A 138 5.13 4.72 -1.00
N THR A 139 4.83 3.94 0.03
CA THR A 139 3.45 3.64 0.44
C THR A 139 2.71 4.91 0.90
N ALA A 140 3.32 5.71 1.76
CA ALA A 140 2.76 6.99 2.20
C ALA A 140 2.57 7.96 1.03
N THR A 141 3.61 8.13 0.19
CA THR A 141 3.58 9.00 -0.99
C THR A 141 2.45 8.62 -1.94
N LYS A 142 2.23 7.32 -2.18
CA LYS A 142 1.15 6.83 -3.03
C LYS A 142 -0.23 7.17 -2.49
N VAL A 143 -0.45 6.99 -1.18
CA VAL A 143 -1.72 7.34 -0.53
C VAL A 143 -1.95 8.85 -0.55
N SER A 144 -0.92 9.64 -0.22
CA SER A 144 -0.95 11.10 -0.32
C SER A 144 -1.23 11.59 -1.73
N ALA A 145 -0.61 10.99 -2.75
CA ALA A 145 -0.83 11.34 -4.15
C ALA A 145 -2.28 11.09 -4.58
N ARG A 146 -2.89 9.99 -4.13
CA ARG A 146 -4.31 9.70 -4.39
C ARG A 146 -5.24 10.73 -3.75
N VAL A 147 -5.00 11.11 -2.49
CA VAL A 147 -5.77 12.17 -1.82
C VAL A 147 -5.63 13.50 -2.55
N ARG A 148 -4.41 13.87 -2.95
CA ARG A 148 -4.13 15.09 -3.72
C ARG A 148 -4.93 15.11 -5.03
N GLN A 149 -4.86 14.02 -5.80
CA GLN A 149 -5.61 13.90 -7.05
C GLN A 149 -7.12 14.07 -6.86
N LEU A 150 -7.70 13.43 -5.83
CA LEU A 150 -9.14 13.53 -5.56
C LEU A 150 -9.56 14.92 -5.09
N LEU A 151 -8.73 15.59 -4.27
CA LEU A 151 -9.03 16.92 -3.78
C LEU A 151 -8.93 18.00 -4.86
N THR A 152 -8.10 17.80 -5.88
CA THR A 152 -7.98 18.70 -7.03
C THR A 152 -8.90 18.34 -8.19
N SER A 153 -9.50 17.15 -8.18
CA SER A 153 -10.44 16.71 -9.22
C SER A 153 -11.81 17.37 -8.99
N PRO A 154 -12.43 17.98 -10.03
CA PRO A 154 -13.79 18.52 -9.90
C PRO A 154 -14.84 17.41 -9.78
N ASP A 155 -14.58 16.23 -10.36
CA ASP A 155 -15.56 15.15 -10.50
C ASP A 155 -15.64 14.21 -9.29
N ALA A 156 -14.69 14.29 -8.36
CA ALA A 156 -14.68 13.44 -7.17
C ALA A 156 -15.78 13.87 -6.18
N ASP A 157 -16.63 12.94 -5.77
CA ASP A 157 -17.65 13.21 -4.76
C ASP A 157 -17.04 13.46 -3.36
N GLN A 158 -17.74 14.24 -2.54
CA GLN A 158 -17.23 14.65 -1.23
C GLN A 158 -17.06 13.46 -0.26
N GLU A 159 -17.90 12.45 -0.35
CA GLU A 159 -17.83 11.26 0.51
C GLU A 159 -16.54 10.46 0.24
N THR A 160 -16.19 10.26 -1.04
CA THR A 160 -14.93 9.63 -1.45
C THR A 160 -13.72 10.45 -1.00
N ARG A 161 -13.77 11.77 -1.12
CA ARG A 161 -12.68 12.65 -0.63
C ARG A 161 -12.46 12.47 0.86
N ASP A 162 -13.52 12.53 1.66
CA ASP A 162 -13.40 12.43 3.13
C ASP A 162 -12.96 11.02 3.57
N LYS A 163 -13.41 9.96 2.89
CA LYS A 163 -12.93 8.57 3.12
C LYS A 163 -11.43 8.45 2.87
N GLU A 164 -10.92 8.97 1.76
CA GLU A 164 -9.50 8.84 1.42
C GLU A 164 -8.61 9.75 2.30
N ILE A 165 -9.10 10.92 2.73
CA ILE A 165 -8.43 11.75 3.74
C ILE A 165 -8.33 11.00 5.08
N ALA A 166 -9.44 10.40 5.54
CA ALA A 166 -9.46 9.63 6.77
C ALA A 166 -8.46 8.45 6.69
N PHE A 167 -8.49 7.72 5.58
CA PHE A 167 -7.56 6.62 5.33
C PHE A 167 -6.08 7.07 5.34
N MET A 168 -5.75 8.21 4.70
CA MET A 168 -4.41 8.77 4.75
C MET A 168 -3.98 9.16 6.18
N ARG A 169 -4.88 9.79 6.95
CA ARG A 169 -4.61 10.16 8.34
C ARG A 169 -4.39 8.93 9.22
N ASP A 170 -5.18 7.88 9.04
CA ASP A 170 -5.03 6.62 9.77
C ASP A 170 -3.71 5.93 9.42
N LEU A 171 -3.28 5.96 8.16
CA LEU A 171 -1.96 5.46 7.76
C LEU A 171 -0.82 6.22 8.45
N PHE A 172 -0.84 7.56 8.42
CA PHE A 172 0.18 8.36 9.11
C PHE A 172 0.14 8.16 10.62
N ARG A 173 -1.04 7.98 11.23
CA ARG A 173 -1.18 7.65 12.65
C ARG A 173 -0.51 6.32 12.95
N ALA A 174 -0.82 5.26 12.20
CA ALA A 174 -0.22 3.94 12.37
C ALA A 174 1.31 3.96 12.24
N ILE A 175 1.86 4.69 11.27
CA ILE A 175 3.31 4.86 11.11
C ILE A 175 3.90 5.56 12.34
N ASN A 176 3.30 6.67 12.79
CA ASN A 176 3.82 7.45 13.91
C ASN A 176 3.74 6.69 15.23
N ASP A 177 2.66 5.95 15.48
CA ASP A 177 2.48 5.15 16.70
C ASP A 177 3.50 4.00 16.74
N ALA A 178 3.68 3.29 15.61
CA ALA A 178 4.67 2.25 15.49
C ALA A 178 6.10 2.80 15.72
N LEU A 179 6.45 3.94 15.12
CA LEU A 179 7.76 4.56 15.31
C LEU A 179 7.97 5.13 16.71
N ALA A 180 6.93 5.69 17.33
CA ALA A 180 6.98 6.13 18.72
C ALA A 180 7.31 4.97 19.66
N SER A 181 6.75 3.78 19.40
CA SER A 181 7.01 2.60 20.21
C SER A 181 8.49 2.16 20.20
N TRP A 182 9.16 2.31 19.05
CA TRP A 182 10.60 2.07 18.89
C TRP A 182 11.45 3.20 19.45
N ALA A 183 11.02 4.45 19.27
CA ALA A 183 11.74 5.63 19.74
C ALA A 183 11.79 5.74 21.27
N SER A 184 10.75 5.28 21.96
CA SER A 184 10.62 5.31 23.42
C SER A 184 11.27 4.11 24.12
N GLY A 185 11.60 3.04 23.39
CA GLY A 185 11.99 1.76 24.00
C GLY A 185 10.82 0.96 24.57
N SER A 186 9.56 1.34 24.32
CA SER A 186 8.41 0.56 24.83
C SER A 186 8.35 -0.89 24.29
N LYS A 187 9.06 -1.18 23.19
CA LYS A 187 9.26 -2.52 22.63
C LYS A 187 10.51 -3.23 23.16
N ASP A 188 11.10 -2.77 24.26
CA ASP A 188 12.29 -3.39 24.88
C ASP A 188 12.08 -4.89 25.15
N GLN A 189 10.86 -5.35 25.48
CA GLN A 189 10.56 -6.79 25.66
C GLN A 189 10.69 -7.63 24.37
N LEU A 190 10.67 -7.01 23.19
CA LEU A 190 10.87 -7.68 21.89
C LEU A 190 12.35 -7.65 21.44
N MET A 191 13.22 -7.03 22.25
CA MET A 191 14.67 -7.04 22.08
C MET A 191 15.21 -8.05 23.10
N GLU A 192 15.95 -9.08 22.66
CA GLU A 192 16.44 -10.19 23.50
C GLU A 192 17.04 -9.69 24.83
N ASP A 193 16.48 -10.11 25.98
CA ASP A 193 17.02 -10.13 27.36
C ASP A 193 18.19 -9.17 27.68
N GLY A 194 18.11 -7.94 27.20
CA GLY A 194 19.12 -6.90 27.34
C GLY A 194 18.64 -5.85 28.34
N ASP A 195 19.56 -5.23 29.04
CA ASP A 195 19.31 -4.11 29.97
C ASP A 195 18.94 -2.79 29.27
N GLY A 196 18.60 -2.83 27.98
CA GLY A 196 18.34 -1.65 27.15
C GLY A 196 19.61 -0.85 26.82
N SER A 197 20.80 -1.36 27.17
CA SER A 197 22.09 -0.67 27.02
C SER A 197 22.90 -1.19 25.83
N SER A 198 22.41 -2.15 25.04
CA SER A 198 23.19 -2.65 23.91
C SER A 198 23.27 -1.60 22.79
N ASP A 199 24.42 -1.54 22.10
CA ASP A 199 24.63 -0.62 20.97
C ASP A 199 23.55 -0.78 19.89
N ARG A 200 23.00 -1.99 19.74
CA ARG A 200 21.91 -2.32 18.82
C ARG A 200 20.62 -1.60 19.19
N GLU A 201 20.22 -1.64 20.46
CA GLU A 201 18.99 -1.01 20.96
C GLU A 201 19.09 0.51 20.87
N ALA A 202 20.25 1.07 21.22
CA ALA A 202 20.52 2.49 21.04
C ALA A 202 20.43 2.91 19.57
N MET A 203 20.93 2.08 18.64
CA MET A 203 20.80 2.30 17.21
C MET A 203 19.33 2.27 16.75
N ILE A 204 18.55 1.27 17.20
CA ILE A 204 17.12 1.14 16.87
C ILE A 204 16.34 2.36 17.35
N ARG A 205 16.53 2.79 18.61
CA ARG A 205 15.89 4.00 19.15
C ARG A 205 16.23 5.25 18.34
N ARG A 206 17.51 5.42 17.97
CA ARG A 206 17.96 6.56 17.14
C ARG A 206 17.30 6.54 15.76
N TRP A 207 17.17 5.38 15.12
CA TRP A 207 16.48 5.28 13.84
C TRP A 207 14.98 5.52 13.99
N GLY A 208 14.33 4.97 15.01
CA GLY A 208 12.93 5.24 15.34
C GLY A 208 12.66 6.74 15.47
N GLN A 209 13.48 7.47 16.24
CA GLN A 209 13.38 8.93 16.39
C GLN A 209 13.62 9.70 15.08
N ARG A 210 14.56 9.23 14.24
CA ARG A 210 14.83 9.87 12.94
C ARG A 210 13.67 9.69 11.97
N TRP A 211 13.17 8.47 11.82
CA TRP A 211 12.03 8.18 10.97
C TRP A 211 10.77 8.90 11.47
N GLN A 212 10.52 8.88 12.78
CA GLN A 212 9.36 9.54 13.38
C GLN A 212 9.32 11.04 13.02
N ARG A 213 10.46 11.75 13.14
CA ARG A 213 10.55 13.16 12.74
C ARG A 213 10.22 13.38 11.26
N VAL A 214 10.62 12.46 10.37
CA VAL A 214 10.31 12.56 8.94
C VAL A 214 8.80 12.37 8.71
N PHE A 215 8.21 11.31 9.25
CA PHE A 215 6.81 11.01 9.01
C PHE A 215 5.85 11.98 9.71
N GLN A 216 6.23 12.58 10.84
CA GLN A 216 5.49 13.71 11.44
C GLN A 216 5.48 14.93 10.51
N ARG A 217 6.63 15.26 9.89
CA ARG A 217 6.72 16.38 8.94
C ARG A 217 5.91 16.10 7.69
N LEU A 218 5.99 14.89 7.14
CA LEU A 218 5.18 14.49 6.00
C LEU A 218 3.68 14.59 6.31
N ALA A 219 3.24 14.06 7.46
CA ALA A 219 1.84 14.16 7.88
C ALA A 219 1.37 15.62 7.99
N ALA A 220 2.20 16.52 8.54
CA ALA A 220 1.88 17.95 8.64
C ALA A 220 1.79 18.63 7.26
N ILE A 221 2.66 18.28 6.32
CA ILE A 221 2.61 18.77 4.93
C ILE A 221 1.30 18.34 4.26
N GLU A 222 0.91 17.07 4.41
CA GLU A 222 -0.33 16.56 3.82
C GLU A 222 -1.58 17.17 4.48
N GLU A 223 -1.56 17.36 5.80
CA GLU A 223 -2.66 18.04 6.50
C GLU A 223 -2.81 19.50 6.04
N THR A 224 -1.70 20.21 5.88
CA THR A 224 -1.70 21.57 5.32
C THR A 224 -2.31 21.60 3.92
N PHE A 225 -1.91 20.65 3.07
CA PHE A 225 -2.48 20.53 1.72
C PHE A 225 -4.00 20.29 1.76
N VAL A 226 -4.49 19.39 2.62
CA VAL A 226 -5.92 19.11 2.76
C VAL A 226 -6.69 20.37 3.16
N VAL A 227 -6.19 21.15 4.12
CA VAL A 227 -6.81 22.41 4.55
C VAL A 227 -6.86 23.40 3.38
N GLU A 228 -5.74 23.60 2.70
CA GLU A 228 -5.66 24.54 1.56
C GLU A 228 -6.57 24.15 0.41
N ALA A 229 -6.63 22.86 0.07
CA ALA A 229 -7.51 22.36 -0.98
C ALA A 229 -8.99 22.58 -0.64
N LYS A 230 -9.38 22.40 0.63
CA LYS A 230 -10.74 22.69 1.11
C LYS A 230 -11.09 24.18 1.02
N THR A 231 -10.11 25.07 1.14
CA THR A 231 -10.31 26.53 0.92
C THR A 231 -10.34 26.94 -0.55
N GLY A 232 -10.24 25.99 -1.49
CA GLY A 232 -10.26 26.26 -2.93
C GLY A 232 -8.94 26.78 -3.49
N ARG A 233 -7.85 26.83 -2.70
CA ARG A 233 -6.53 27.32 -3.15
C ARG A 233 -5.97 26.52 -4.33
N TRP A 234 -6.31 25.23 -4.39
CA TRP A 234 -5.83 24.27 -5.38
C TRP A 234 -6.92 23.81 -6.36
N ALA A 235 -8.07 24.48 -6.36
CA ALA A 235 -9.13 24.18 -7.33
C ALA A 235 -8.61 24.51 -8.74
N VAL A 236 -8.67 23.53 -9.65
CA VAL A 236 -8.36 23.77 -11.06
C VAL A 236 -9.48 24.65 -11.62
N LEU A 237 -9.16 25.90 -11.95
CA LEU A 237 -10.06 26.76 -12.71
C LEU A 237 -10.38 26.06 -14.04
N PRO A 238 -11.64 26.06 -14.51
CA PRO A 238 -11.96 25.50 -15.83
C PRO A 238 -11.05 26.16 -16.87
N LYS A 239 -10.50 25.35 -17.77
CA LYS A 239 -9.70 25.89 -18.89
C LYS A 239 -10.60 26.88 -19.64
N ALA A 240 -10.07 28.06 -19.96
CA ALA A 240 -10.82 29.10 -20.68
C ALA A 240 -11.45 28.58 -22.00
N GLU A 241 -10.85 27.56 -22.61
CA GLU A 241 -11.36 26.87 -23.80
C GLU A 241 -12.71 26.16 -23.58
N ASP A 242 -12.94 25.59 -22.39
CA ASP A 242 -14.20 24.90 -22.07
C ASP A 242 -15.33 25.92 -21.86
N VAL A 243 -15.02 27.08 -21.24
CA VAL A 243 -15.97 28.17 -20.99
C VAL A 243 -16.45 28.80 -22.30
N ASP A 244 -15.56 29.04 -23.26
CA ASP A 244 -15.93 29.55 -24.59
C ASP A 244 -16.77 28.54 -25.37
N SER A 245 -16.49 27.24 -25.23
CA SER A 245 -17.25 26.18 -25.91
C SER A 245 -18.68 26.04 -25.35
N GLU A 246 -18.84 26.19 -24.03
CA GLU A 246 -20.11 26.07 -23.33
C GLU A 246 -20.97 27.32 -23.52
N GLN A 247 -20.36 28.51 -23.52
CA GLN A 247 -21.01 29.77 -23.89
C GLN A 247 -21.43 29.79 -25.36
N ALA A 248 -20.60 29.28 -26.29
CA ALA A 248 -20.96 29.16 -27.70
C ALA A 248 -22.09 28.16 -27.94
N LYS A 249 -22.19 27.10 -27.12
CA LYS A 249 -23.26 26.11 -27.18
C LYS A 249 -24.57 26.69 -26.64
N GLN A 250 -24.54 27.37 -25.49
CA GLN A 250 -25.71 28.09 -24.94
C GLN A 250 -26.21 29.21 -25.87
N ALA A 251 -25.31 29.95 -26.53
CA ALA A 251 -25.70 30.97 -27.50
C ALA A 251 -26.41 30.37 -28.72
N LYS A 252 -25.98 29.18 -29.19
CA LYS A 252 -26.66 28.45 -30.26
C LYS A 252 -28.01 27.90 -29.84
N ASP A 253 -28.12 27.32 -28.65
CA ASP A 253 -29.38 26.75 -28.16
C ASP A 253 -30.44 27.86 -27.92
N ASN A 254 -30.03 29.02 -27.41
CA ASN A 254 -30.92 30.19 -27.29
C ASN A 254 -31.33 30.77 -28.66
N ALA A 255 -30.44 30.76 -29.66
CA ALA A 255 -30.78 31.21 -31.00
C ALA A 255 -31.78 30.27 -31.70
N VAL A 256 -31.68 28.95 -31.44
CA VAL A 256 -32.63 27.96 -31.94
C VAL A 256 -34.00 28.13 -31.28
N ALA A 257 -34.07 28.37 -29.97
CA ALA A 257 -35.32 28.60 -29.25
C ALA A 257 -36.06 29.89 -29.68
N LEU A 258 -35.34 30.91 -30.16
CA LEU A 258 -35.92 32.14 -30.72
C LEU A 258 -36.37 31.99 -32.18
N SER A 259 -36.00 30.89 -32.84
CA SER A 259 -36.26 30.65 -34.26
C SER A 259 -37.37 29.63 -34.55
N ASP A 260 -38.11 29.18 -33.51
CA ASP A 260 -39.19 28.20 -33.62
C ASP A 260 -40.56 28.92 -33.56
N PRO A 261 -41.20 29.25 -34.70
CA PRO A 261 -42.51 29.89 -34.72
C PRO A 261 -43.58 28.80 -34.76
N ALA A 262 -43.91 28.24 -33.61
CA ALA A 262 -45.06 27.37 -33.46
C ALA A 262 -46.00 27.93 -32.38
N MET A 263 -46.68 29.03 -32.71
CA MET A 263 -48.09 29.28 -32.38
C MET A 263 -48.48 30.69 -32.85
N GLN A 264 -49.19 30.77 -33.97
CA GLN A 264 -50.30 31.71 -34.15
C GLN A 264 -51.16 31.18 -35.31
N ASP A 265 -52.25 30.54 -34.90
CA ASP A 265 -53.59 30.38 -35.51
C ASP A 265 -53.75 30.50 -37.03
#